data_AF-A0A2E2HAH4-F1
#
_entry.id   AF-A0A2E2HAH4-F1
#
_cell.length_a   1.000
_cell.length_b   1.000
_cell.length_c   1.000
_cell.angle_alpha   90.00
_cell.angle_beta   90.00
_cell.angle_gamma   90.00
#
_symmetry.space_group_name_H-M   'P 1'
#
loop_
_entity.id
_entity.type
_entity.pdbx_description
1 polymer ?
#
loop_
_entity_poly.entity_id
_entity_poly.type
_entity_poly.pdbx_seq_one_letter_code
_entity_poly.pdbx_strand_id
1 'polypeptide(L)'
;MSKDRVAKPEIAEMPGPAALPRKSGEMVFHNDWERKSFALAVCLSEQGLFEWHEFQNELITAIKEAEGDDPHNPSRGYFESWLVSLESLLEKKLT
;
A
#
# COMPACT_ATOMS: atom_id res chain seq x y z
N MET A 1 -6.46 12.36 -24.49
CA MET A 1 -7.77 11.98 -23.92
C MET A 1 -7.50 11.19 -22.65
N SER A 2 -7.30 11.87 -21.50
CA SER A 2 -7.20 11.17 -20.22
C SER A 2 -8.59 10.67 -19.88
N LYS A 3 -8.84 9.37 -20.09
CA LYS A 3 -9.91 8.69 -19.36
C LYS A 3 -9.64 8.94 -17.89
N ASP A 4 -10.62 9.42 -17.15
CA ASP A 4 -10.56 9.45 -15.69
C ASP A 4 -10.06 8.09 -15.22
N ARG A 5 -8.84 8.06 -14.67
CA ARG A 5 -8.23 6.82 -14.20
C ARG A 5 -8.94 6.48 -12.91
N VAL A 6 -10.08 5.80 -13.03
CA VAL A 6 -10.75 5.20 -11.88
C VAL A 6 -9.83 4.09 -11.39
N ALA A 7 -9.31 4.25 -10.17
CA ALA A 7 -8.53 3.21 -9.53
C ALA A 7 -9.35 1.92 -9.52
N LYS A 8 -8.71 0.79 -9.85
CA LYS A 8 -9.42 -0.49 -9.90
C LYS A 8 -10.07 -0.78 -8.53
N PRO A 9 -11.29 -1.33 -8.46
CA PRO A 9 -12.02 -1.52 -7.20
C PRO A 9 -11.22 -2.28 -6.13
N GLU A 10 -10.42 -3.27 -6.51
CA GLU A 10 -9.58 -4.04 -5.61
C GLU A 10 -8.52 -3.21 -4.86
N ILE A 11 -8.12 -2.06 -5.43
CA ILE A 11 -7.19 -1.11 -4.81
C ILE A 11 -7.96 -0.24 -3.81
N ALA A 12 -9.11 0.31 -4.23
CA ALA A 12 -9.89 1.22 -3.42
C ALA A 12 -10.60 0.53 -2.24
N GLU A 13 -11.02 -0.71 -2.43
CA GLU A 13 -11.79 -1.52 -1.47
C GLU A 13 -10.94 -2.60 -0.80
N MET A 14 -9.62 -2.44 -0.82
CA MET A 14 -8.67 -3.37 -0.21
C MET A 14 -9.04 -3.65 1.27
N PRO A 15 -9.33 -4.91 1.64
CA PRO A 15 -9.85 -5.25 2.96
C PRO A 15 -8.77 -5.52 4.01
N GLY A 16 -9.21 -5.62 5.26
CA GLY A 16 -8.41 -6.15 6.37
C GLY A 16 -7.37 -5.16 6.92
N PRO A 17 -6.29 -5.66 7.55
CA PRO A 17 -5.29 -4.80 8.19
C PRO A 17 -4.50 -3.93 7.19
N ALA A 18 -4.51 -4.31 5.91
CA ALA A 18 -3.94 -3.50 4.83
C ALA A 18 -4.87 -2.37 4.35
N ALA A 19 -6.11 -2.26 4.84
CA ALA A 19 -7.08 -1.29 4.33
C ALA A 19 -6.54 0.14 4.31
N LEU A 20 -6.84 0.88 3.23
CA LEU A 20 -6.36 2.23 3.04
C LEU A 20 -6.92 3.17 4.12
N PRO A 21 -6.07 4.02 4.75
CA PRO A 21 -6.52 5.00 5.73
C PRO A 21 -7.54 5.96 5.12
N ARG A 22 -8.72 6.05 5.75
CA ARG A 22 -9.80 6.95 5.33
C ARG A 22 -10.26 7.85 6.47
N LYS A 23 -10.66 9.07 6.12
CA LYS A 23 -11.36 10.00 7.00
C LYS A 23 -12.58 10.53 6.27
N SER A 24 -13.76 10.34 6.87
CA SER A 24 -15.04 10.74 6.25
C SER A 24 -15.27 10.16 4.84
N GLY A 25 -14.75 8.95 4.57
CA GLY A 25 -14.87 8.27 3.28
C GLY A 25 -13.75 8.56 2.28
N GLU A 26 -12.95 9.60 2.50
CA GLU A 26 -11.85 9.97 1.60
C GLU A 26 -10.52 9.37 2.06
N MET A 27 -9.66 8.98 1.11
CA MET A 27 -8.29 8.55 1.41
C MET A 27 -7.49 9.73 1.95
N VAL A 28 -6.79 9.51 3.05
CA VAL A 28 -5.98 10.55 3.70
C VAL A 28 -4.48 10.26 3.57
N PHE A 29 -3.74 11.33 3.29
CA PHE A 29 -2.28 11.36 3.30
C PHE A 29 -1.87 12.53 4.18
N HIS A 30 -0.95 12.30 5.13
CA HIS A 30 -0.42 13.33 5.99
C HIS A 30 0.75 14.08 5.34
N ASN A 31 1.46 13.43 4.43
CA ASN A 31 2.62 13.98 3.75
C ASN A 31 2.59 13.72 2.24
N ASP A 32 3.26 14.58 1.47
CA ASP A 32 3.34 14.45 0.01
C ASP A 32 3.99 13.13 -0.44
N TRP A 33 4.94 12.62 0.33
CA TRP A 33 5.63 11.37 0.00
C TRP A 33 4.70 10.16 0.09
N GLU A 34 3.71 10.17 0.99
CA GLU A 34 2.74 9.08 1.15
C GLU A 34 1.88 8.95 -0.10
N ARG A 35 1.41 10.09 -0.63
CA ARG A 35 0.65 10.14 -1.88
C ARG A 35 1.48 9.63 -3.06
N LYS A 36 2.76 10.03 -3.14
CA LYS A 36 3.67 9.58 -4.20
C LYS A 36 3.94 8.08 -4.11
N SER A 37 4.15 7.55 -2.91
CA SER A 37 4.37 6.13 -2.64
C SER A 37 3.15 5.29 -3.04
N PHE A 38 1.95 5.73 -2.66
CA PHE A 38 0.70 5.11 -3.09
C PHE A 38 0.57 5.10 -4.62
N ALA A 39 0.76 6.25 -5.26
CA ALA A 39 0.67 6.37 -6.71
C ALA A 39 1.69 5.47 -7.44
N LEU A 40 2.89 5.30 -6.88
CA LEU A 40 3.92 4.43 -7.44
C LEU A 40 3.49 2.96 -7.41
N ALA A 41 3.03 2.46 -6.26
CA ALA A 41 2.56 1.09 -6.14
C ALA A 41 1.39 0.79 -7.11
N VAL A 42 0.42 1.71 -7.20
CA VAL A 42 -0.72 1.59 -8.13
C VAL A 42 -0.24 1.56 -9.58
N CYS A 43 0.62 2.50 -9.98
CA CYS A 43 1.15 2.57 -11.33
C CYS A 43 1.94 1.31 -11.74
N LEU A 44 2.73 0.74 -10.82
CA LEU A 44 3.52 -0.47 -11.09
C LEU A 44 2.62 -1.70 -11.22
N SER A 45 1.58 -1.80 -10.38
CA SER A 45 0.60 -2.87 -10.49
C SER A 45 -0.21 -2.79 -11.80
N GLU A 46 -0.66 -1.60 -12.19
CA GLU A 46 -1.37 -1.41 -13.46
C GLU A 46 -0.49 -1.65 -14.70
N GLN A 47 0.84 -1.52 -14.56
CA GLN A 47 1.81 -1.89 -15.59
C GLN A 47 2.10 -3.40 -15.62
N GLY A 48 1.54 -4.18 -14.70
CA GLY A 48 1.67 -5.64 -14.67
C GLY A 48 2.98 -6.14 -14.07
N LEU A 49 3.75 -5.29 -13.37
CA LEU A 49 4.96 -5.74 -12.67
C LEU A 49 4.62 -6.71 -11.52
N PHE A 50 3.48 -6.48 -10.87
CA PHE A 50 2.91 -7.36 -9.86
C PHE A 50 1.39 -7.18 -9.80
N GLU A 51 0.69 -8.23 -9.37
CA GLU A 51 -0.74 -8.15 -9.08
C GLU A 51 -0.98 -7.45 -7.74
N TRP A 52 -2.07 -6.71 -7.61
CA TRP A 52 -2.36 -5.93 -6.40
C TRP A 52 -2.43 -6.79 -5.13
N HIS A 53 -2.93 -8.03 -5.23
CA HIS A 53 -2.97 -8.96 -4.10
C HIS A 53 -1.57 -9.33 -3.58
N GLU A 54 -0.53 -9.27 -4.44
CA GLU A 54 0.84 -9.61 -4.04
C GLU A 54 1.35 -8.51 -3.14
N PHE A 55 1.13 -7.25 -3.55
CA PHE A 55 1.41 -6.08 -2.73
C PHE A 55 0.62 -6.09 -1.42
N GLN A 56 -0.68 -6.40 -1.46
CA GLN A 56 -1.48 -6.52 -0.24
C GLN A 56 -0.90 -7.53 0.75
N ASN A 57 -0.45 -8.70 0.28
CA ASN A 57 0.14 -9.72 1.15
C ASN A 57 1.47 -9.28 1.78
N GLU A 58 2.34 -8.62 1.01
CA GLU A 58 3.57 -8.03 1.53
C GLU A 58 3.27 -6.93 2.55
N LEU A 59 2.25 -6.10 2.31
CA LEU A 59 1.83 -5.05 3.23
C LEU A 59 1.28 -5.61 4.54
N ILE A 60 0.47 -6.67 4.49
CA ILE A 60 0.00 -7.36 5.71
C ILE A 60 1.19 -7.88 6.53
N THR A 61 2.21 -8.41 5.86
CA THR A 61 3.43 -8.91 6.51
C THR A 61 4.18 -7.75 7.17
N ALA A 62 4.40 -6.67 6.42
CA ALA A 62 5.08 -5.48 6.93
C ALA A 62 4.31 -4.80 8.07
N ILE A 63 2.98 -4.80 8.08
CA ILE A 63 2.18 -4.27 9.20
C ILE A 63 2.36 -5.14 10.44
N LYS A 64 2.27 -6.47 10.31
CA LYS A 64 2.46 -7.39 11.45
C LYS A 64 3.85 -7.28 12.08
N GLU A 65 4.88 -7.14 11.25
CA GLU A 65 6.24 -6.88 11.73
C GLU A 65 6.37 -5.53 12.44
N ALA A 66 5.61 -4.52 11.99
CA ALA A 66 5.59 -3.21 12.65
C ALA A 66 4.94 -3.29 14.03
N GLU A 67 3.81 -3.99 14.13
CA GLU A 67 3.02 -4.21 15.34
C GLU A 67 3.80 -5.02 16.38
N GLY A 68 4.54 -6.05 15.96
CA GLY A 68 5.27 -6.91 16.89
C GLY A 68 4.36 -7.50 17.98
N ASP A 69 4.76 -7.33 19.24
CA ASP A 69 3.97 -7.78 20.41
C ASP A 69 2.92 -6.75 20.87
N ASP A 70 2.95 -5.51 20.36
CA ASP A 70 2.03 -4.43 20.75
C ASP A 70 1.45 -3.69 19.54
N PRO A 71 0.29 -4.14 19.02
CA PRO A 71 -0.39 -3.49 17.90
C PRO A 71 -0.82 -2.04 18.16
N HIS A 72 -0.87 -1.60 19.42
CA HIS A 72 -1.25 -0.22 19.76
C HIS A 72 -0.09 0.76 19.66
N ASN A 73 1.15 0.27 19.60
CA ASN A 73 2.35 1.08 19.48
C ASN A 73 3.33 0.48 18.46
N PRO A 74 2.96 0.46 17.16
CA PRO A 74 3.79 -0.13 16.13
C PRO A 74 5.10 0.66 15.96
N SER A 75 6.16 -0.06 15.62
CA SER A 75 7.51 0.50 15.39
C SER A 75 7.61 1.45 14.19
N ARG A 76 6.63 1.41 13.28
CA ARG A 76 6.53 2.24 12.07
C ARG A 76 5.08 2.52 11.70
N GLY A 77 4.85 3.62 10.99
CA GLY A 77 3.53 4.01 10.50
C GLY A 77 3.05 3.22 9.28
N TYR A 78 1.77 3.37 8.94
CA TYR A 78 1.15 2.64 7.82
C TYR A 78 1.87 2.85 6.48
N PHE A 79 2.16 4.10 6.09
CA PHE A 79 2.84 4.38 4.82
C PHE A 79 4.34 4.06 4.84
N GLU A 80 4.94 3.89 6.02
CA GLU A 80 6.30 3.36 6.14
C GLU A 80 6.28 1.85 5.90
N SER A 81 5.32 1.12 6.47
CA SER A 81 5.07 -0.30 6.14
C SER A 81 4.70 -0.49 4.67
N TRP A 82 4.00 0.46 4.05
CA TRP A 82 3.74 0.49 2.61
C TRP A 82 5.04 0.51 1.80
N LEU A 83 5.99 1.38 2.14
CA LEU A 83 7.29 1.43 1.47
C LEU A 83 8.07 0.14 1.65
N VAL A 84 8.17 -0.39 2.87
CA VAL A 84 8.86 -1.67 3.17
C VAL A 84 8.29 -2.81 2.32
N SER A 85 6.95 -2.89 2.22
CA SER A 85 6.29 -3.90 1.41
C SER A 85 6.54 -3.73 -0.09
N LEU A 86 6.57 -2.48 -0.58
CA LEU A 86 6.84 -2.18 -1.98
C LEU A 86 8.28 -2.55 -2.35
N GLU A 87 9.25 -2.17 -1.52
CA GLU A 87 10.66 -2.51 -1.70
C GLU A 87 10.86 -4.03 -1.72
N SER A 88 10.32 -4.73 -0.72
CA SER A 88 10.39 -6.20 -0.63
C SER A 88 9.79 -6.89 -1.86
N LEU A 89 8.66 -6.39 -2.37
CA LEU A 89 8.03 -6.93 -3.56
C LEU A 89 8.86 -6.67 -4.81
N LEU A 90 9.43 -5.47 -4.95
CA LEU A 90 10.26 -5.12 -6.10
C LEU A 90 11.56 -5.92 -6.14
N GLU A 91 12.19 -6.17 -4.99
CA GLU A 91 13.34 -7.07 -4.89
C GLU A 91 12.99 -8.48 -5.40
N LYS A 92 11.81 -9.00 -5.05
CA LYS A 92 11.32 -10.32 -5.52
C LYS A 92 11.01 -10.36 -7.02
N LYS A 93 10.64 -9.24 -7.64
CA LYS A 93 10.22 -9.17 -9.06
C LYS A 93 11.36 -8.80 -10.01
N LEU A 94 12.38 -8.11 -9.51
CA LEU A 94 13.50 -7.61 -10.31
C LEU A 94 14.78 -8.45 -10.20
N THR A 95 14.72 -9.57 -9.46
CA THR A 95 15.78 -10.58 -9.36
C THR A 95 15.43 -11.79 -10.23
#